data_AF-A0A837P250-F1
#
_entry.id   AF-A0A837P250-F1
#
_cell.length_a   1.000
_cell.length_b   1.000
_cell.length_c   1.000
_cell.angle_alpha   90.00
_cell.angle_beta   90.00
_cell.angle_gamma   90.00
#
_symmetry.space_group_name_H-M   'P 1'
#
loop_
_entity.id
_entity.type
_entity.pdbx_description
1 polymer ?
#
loop_
_entity_poly.entity_id
_entity_poly.type
_entity_poly.pdbx_seq_one_letter_code
_entity_poly.pdbx_strand_id
1 'polypeptide(L)'
;MQVRLVPNLQLGERIIGPTPDPEANRALYQRYAKRLQARLGIGFQVYLDMSDGYDLLHARDYDTDTCWVVAAAVYQALTDSAVITHHRIISLSDQALILKATQPIEQQLRQSPTDQ
;
A
#
# COMPACT_ATOMS: atom_id res chain seq x y z
N MET A 1 -12.38 -3.11 -6.95
CA MET A 1 -11.02 -2.53 -6.85
C MET A 1 -10.22 -3.28 -5.80
N GLN A 2 -9.00 -3.69 -6.15
CA GLN A 2 -8.07 -4.32 -5.22
C GLN A 2 -7.19 -3.26 -4.55
N VAL A 3 -7.01 -3.37 -3.25
CA VAL A 3 -6.14 -2.49 -2.45
C VAL A 3 -5.08 -3.38 -1.83
N ARG A 4 -3.85 -3.29 -2.33
CA ARG A 4 -2.71 -4.07 -1.82
C ARG A 4 -1.89 -3.20 -0.89
N LEU A 5 -1.87 -3.60 0.37
CA LEU A 5 -1.03 -2.99 1.39
C LEU A 5 0.36 -3.63 1.36
N VAL A 6 1.40 -2.82 1.15
CA VAL A 6 2.78 -3.29 1.06
C VAL A 6 3.52 -2.91 2.35
N PRO A 7 3.79 -3.88 3.24
CA PRO A 7 4.33 -3.59 4.56
C PRO A 7 5.75 -3.05 4.52
N ASN A 8 6.51 -3.55 3.56
CA ASN A 8 7.90 -3.21 3.34
C ASN A 8 8.29 -3.52 1.89
N LEU A 9 9.38 -2.90 1.46
CA LEU A 9 10.07 -3.17 0.21
C LEU A 9 11.46 -3.74 0.53
N GLN A 10 11.72 -4.97 0.09
CA GLN A 10 13.03 -5.61 0.18
C GLN A 10 13.89 -5.23 -1.04
N LEU A 11 15.02 -4.55 -0.80
CA LEU A 11 16.01 -4.24 -1.82
C LEU A 11 17.36 -4.86 -1.44
N GLY A 12 17.64 -6.05 -1.97
CA GLY A 12 18.79 -6.85 -1.54
C GLY A 12 18.67 -7.20 -0.05
N GLU A 13 19.64 -6.79 0.77
CA GLU A 13 19.61 -6.99 2.23
C GLU A 13 18.85 -5.89 2.99
N ARG A 14 18.49 -4.79 2.31
CA ARG A 14 17.86 -3.63 2.95
C ARG A 14 16.34 -3.78 2.98
N ILE A 15 15.76 -3.58 4.16
CA ILE A 15 14.32 -3.46 4.38
C ILE A 15 13.95 -1.99 4.43
N ILE A 16 13.01 -1.59 3.57
CA ILE A 16 12.42 -0.26 3.60
C ILE A 16 10.97 -0.39 4.06
N GLY A 17 10.65 0.18 5.21
CA GLY A 17 9.32 0.13 5.81
C GLY A 17 9.26 1.03 7.04
N PRO A 18 8.12 1.01 7.78
CA PRO A 18 7.98 1.78 9.02
C PRO A 18 9.02 1.40 10.09
N THR A 19 9.46 0.15 10.07
CA THR A 19 10.52 -0.39 10.94
C THR A 19 11.49 -1.24 10.12
N PRO A 20 12.71 -1.53 10.62
CA PRO A 20 13.62 -2.47 9.97
C PRO A 20 13.20 -3.95 10.13
N ASP A 21 12.12 -4.23 10.87
CA ASP A 21 11.61 -5.59 11.12
C ASP A 21 10.41 -5.89 10.20
N PRO A 22 10.52 -6.86 9.28
CA PRO A 22 9.45 -7.18 8.34
C PRO A 22 8.25 -7.83 9.03
N GLU A 23 8.45 -8.61 10.10
CA GLU A 23 7.35 -9.23 10.84
C GLU A 23 6.53 -8.18 11.59
N ALA A 24 7.22 -7.22 12.24
CA ALA A 24 6.57 -6.10 12.88
C ALA A 24 5.77 -5.25 11.88
N ASN A 25 6.35 -4.95 10.72
CA ASN A 25 5.66 -4.22 9.65
C ASN A 25 4.40 -4.96 9.19
N ARG A 26 4.50 -6.27 8.91
CA ARG A 26 3.35 -7.11 8.52
C ARG A 26 2.25 -7.08 9.58
N ALA A 27 2.60 -7.19 10.87
CA ALA A 27 1.63 -7.16 11.95
C ALA A 27 0.89 -5.80 12.05
N LEU A 28 1.61 -4.69 11.86
CA LEU A 28 1.01 -3.35 11.81
C LEU A 28 0.02 -3.23 10.65
N TYR A 29 0.46 -3.60 9.45
CA TYR A 29 -0.36 -3.53 8.26
C TYR A 29 -1.54 -4.50 8.28
N GLN A 30 -1.41 -5.69 8.86
CA GLN A 30 -2.53 -6.62 9.02
C GLN A 30 -3.64 -6.04 9.90
N ARG A 31 -3.27 -5.36 11.00
CA ARG A 31 -4.24 -4.68 11.87
C ARG A 31 -4.91 -3.52 11.14
N TYR A 32 -4.14 -2.76 10.35
CA TYR A 32 -4.66 -1.70 9.51
C TYR A 32 -5.62 -2.21 8.43
N ALA A 33 -5.25 -3.30 7.74
CA ALA A 33 -6.01 -3.95 6.67
C ALA A 33 -7.43 -4.30 7.11
N LYS A 34 -7.55 -4.98 8.27
CA LYS A 34 -8.84 -5.37 8.84
C LYS A 34 -9.74 -4.15 9.08
N ARG A 35 -9.15 -3.05 9.58
CA ARG A 35 -9.88 -1.81 9.83
C ARG A 35 -10.29 -1.13 8.53
N LEU A 36 -9.39 -1.04 7.56
CA LEU A 36 -9.64 -0.42 6.26
C LEU A 36 -10.72 -1.18 5.48
N GLN A 37 -10.65 -2.52 5.43
CA GLN A 37 -11.67 -3.35 4.79
C GLN A 37 -13.07 -3.10 5.37
N ALA A 38 -13.18 -3.03 6.70
CA ALA A 38 -14.45 -2.77 7.38
C ALA A 38 -15.00 -1.36 7.07
N ARG A 39 -14.14 -0.40 6.75
CA ARG A 39 -14.52 0.99 6.44
C ARG A 39 -14.89 1.18 4.97
N LEU A 40 -14.17 0.54 4.05
CA LEU A 40 -14.40 0.65 2.61
C LEU A 40 -15.71 -0.02 2.18
N GLY A 41 -16.03 -1.18 2.76
CA GLY A 41 -17.26 -1.91 2.46
C GLY A 41 -17.20 -2.72 1.15
N ILE A 42 -18.37 -3.06 0.62
CA ILE A 42 -18.53 -3.89 -0.57
C ILE A 42 -18.04 -3.13 -1.81
N GLY A 43 -17.20 -3.75 -2.64
CA GLY A 43 -16.58 -3.15 -3.84
C GLY A 43 -15.06 -2.96 -3.75
N PHE A 44 -14.51 -3.01 -2.54
CA PHE A 44 -13.08 -3.00 -2.28
C PHE A 44 -12.63 -4.31 -1.65
N GLN A 45 -11.49 -4.83 -2.10
CA GLN A 45 -10.83 -5.99 -1.51
C GLN A 45 -9.44 -5.57 -1.05
N VAL A 46 -9.23 -5.57 0.27
CA VAL A 46 -7.96 -5.18 0.90
C VAL A 46 -7.13 -6.42 1.16
N TYR A 47 -5.96 -6.48 0.54
CA TYR A 47 -4.99 -7.56 0.68
C TYR A 47 -3.71 -7.04 1.33
N LEU A 48 -3.06 -7.92 2.09
CA LEU A 48 -1.71 -7.70 2.57
C LEU A 48 -0.74 -8.35 1.57
N ASP A 49 0.22 -7.59 1.07
CA ASP A 49 1.31 -8.15 0.29
C ASP A 49 2.24 -8.97 1.21
N MET A 50 2.40 -10.25 0.87
CA MET A 50 3.25 -11.21 1.59
C MET A 50 4.60 -11.41 0.89
N SER A 51 4.82 -10.77 -0.26
CA SER A 51 6.02 -10.90 -1.08
C SER A 51 7.13 -9.90 -0.72
N ASP A 52 6.95 -9.13 0.36
CA ASP A 52 7.88 -8.07 0.79
C ASP A 52 8.17 -7.02 -0.28
N GLY A 53 7.14 -6.64 -1.06
CA GLY A 53 7.22 -5.65 -2.11
C GLY A 53 7.71 -6.19 -3.46
N TYR A 54 8.04 -7.48 -3.56
CA TYR A 54 8.42 -8.10 -4.83
C TYR A 54 7.30 -8.00 -5.88
N ASP A 55 6.06 -8.30 -5.49
CA ASP A 55 4.88 -8.22 -6.36
C ASP A 55 4.66 -6.79 -6.87
N LEU A 56 4.97 -5.77 -6.06
CA LEU A 56 4.86 -4.36 -6.47
C LEU A 56 5.92 -4.02 -7.54
N LEU A 57 7.16 -4.48 -7.37
CA LEU A 57 8.26 -4.23 -8.30
C LEU A 57 8.08 -4.93 -9.65
N HIS A 58 7.33 -6.03 -9.68
CA HIS A 58 7.07 -6.84 -10.87
C HIS A 58 5.61 -6.80 -11.29
N ALA A 59 4.84 -5.84 -10.77
CA ALA A 59 3.45 -5.66 -11.15
C ALA A 59 3.36 -5.35 -12.65
N ARG A 60 2.30 -5.85 -13.29
CA ARG A 60 2.08 -5.61 -14.71
C ARG A 60 1.77 -4.14 -14.94
N ASP A 61 2.56 -3.48 -15.77
CA ASP A 61 2.38 -2.07 -16.14
C ASP A 61 0.91 -1.73 -16.48
N TYR A 62 0.44 -0.59 -16.00
CA TYR A 62 -0.91 -0.04 -16.23
C TYR A 62 -2.07 -0.91 -15.69
N ASP A 63 -1.83 -1.70 -14.64
CA ASP A 63 -2.92 -2.29 -13.86
C ASP A 63 -3.74 -1.18 -13.17
N THR A 64 -4.95 -0.95 -13.66
CA THR A 64 -5.90 0.03 -13.13
C THR A 64 -6.79 -0.52 -12.02
N ASP A 65 -6.83 -1.85 -11.84
CA ASP A 65 -7.70 -2.51 -10.87
C ASP A 65 -7.05 -2.60 -9.48
N THR A 66 -5.72 -2.50 -9.43
CA THR A 66 -4.92 -2.57 -8.21
C THR A 66 -4.41 -1.20 -7.77
N CYS A 67 -4.73 -0.81 -6.55
CA CYS A 67 -4.08 0.29 -5.87
C CYS A 67 -3.12 -0.23 -4.82
N TRP A 68 -1.89 0.26 -4.87
CA TRP A 68 -0.85 -0.07 -3.92
C TRP A 68 -0.80 0.97 -2.82
N VAL A 69 -0.81 0.55 -1.57
CA VAL A 69 -0.67 1.42 -0.41
C VAL A 69 0.62 1.04 0.29
N VAL A 70 1.56 1.98 0.32
CA VAL A 70 2.94 1.75 0.77
C VAL A 70 3.28 2.73 1.89
N ALA A 71 4.25 2.41 2.73
CA ALA A 71 4.77 3.37 3.71
C ALA A 71 5.42 4.56 3.00
N ALA A 72 5.47 5.73 3.65
CA ALA A 72 6.11 6.92 3.09
C ALA A 72 7.57 6.66 2.66
N ALA A 73 8.33 5.89 3.43
CA ALA A 73 9.71 5.52 3.09
C ALA A 73 9.79 4.65 1.81
N VAL A 74 8.83 3.74 1.61
CA VAL A 74 8.74 2.91 0.40
C VAL A 74 8.36 3.78 -0.80
N TYR A 75 7.38 4.68 -0.64
CA TYR A 75 6.99 5.61 -1.69
C TYR A 75 8.20 6.44 -2.17
N GLN A 76 8.98 6.98 -1.23
CA GLN A 76 10.19 7.73 -1.56
C GLN A 76 11.22 6.88 -2.33
N ALA A 77 11.42 5.62 -1.93
CA ALA A 77 12.32 4.70 -2.63
C ALA A 77 11.87 4.35 -4.07
N LEU A 78 10.58 4.52 -4.37
CA LEU A 78 10.00 4.26 -5.70
C LEU A 78 9.94 5.50 -6.60
N THR A 79 10.27 6.69 -6.10
CA THR A 79 10.11 7.97 -6.83
C THR A 79 10.83 7.98 -8.18
N ASP A 80 12.00 7.36 -8.26
CA ASP A 80 12.80 7.29 -9.49
C ASP A 80 12.55 6.00 -10.30
N SER A 81 11.54 5.21 -9.93
CA SER A 81 11.20 3.94 -10.60
C SER A 81 10.01 4.10 -11.53
N ALA A 82 9.99 3.33 -12.62
CA ALA A 82 8.84 3.28 -13.54
C ALA A 82 7.52 2.86 -12.84
N VAL A 83 7.63 2.16 -11.71
CA VAL A 83 6.50 1.66 -10.91
C VAL A 83 5.57 2.80 -10.48
N ILE A 84 6.12 3.96 -10.09
CA ILE A 84 5.29 5.11 -9.66
C ILE A 84 4.53 5.77 -10.82
N THR A 85 5.01 5.58 -12.05
CA THR A 85 4.40 6.15 -13.26
C THR A 85 3.32 5.24 -13.85
N HIS A 86 3.47 3.92 -13.70
CA HIS A 86 2.55 2.95 -14.30
C HIS A 86 1.46 2.45 -13.36
N HIS A 87 1.59 2.70 -12.06
CA HIS A 87 0.65 2.19 -11.07
C HIS A 87 0.09 3.30 -10.19
N ARG A 88 -1.11 3.04 -9.69
CA ARG A 88 -1.66 3.86 -8.64
C ARG A 88 -1.08 3.48 -7.29
N ILE A 89 -0.23 4.35 -6.76
CA ILE A 89 0.42 4.17 -5.47
C ILE A 89 0.00 5.30 -4.53
N ILE A 90 -0.50 4.93 -3.35
CA ILE A 90 -0.86 5.86 -2.28
C ILE A 90 0.15 5.69 -1.15
N SER A 91 0.74 6.81 -0.72
CA SER A 91 1.60 6.86 0.45
C SER A 91 0.77 6.86 1.73
N LEU A 92 1.11 5.96 2.66
CA LEU A 92 0.56 5.87 4.00
C LEU A 92 1.61 6.38 4.99
N SER A 93 1.22 7.35 5.82
CA SER A 93 2.10 7.82 6.89
C SER A 93 2.18 6.79 8.02
N ASP A 94 3.35 6.67 8.64
CA ASP A 94 3.56 5.75 9.76
C ASP A 94 2.63 6.07 10.93
N GLN A 95 2.36 7.36 11.16
CA GLN A 95 1.39 7.79 12.16
C GLN A 95 -0.03 7.31 11.85
N ALA A 96 -0.47 7.36 10.58
CA ALA A 96 -1.78 6.84 10.20
C ALA A 96 -1.86 5.31 10.34
N LEU A 97 -0.76 4.60 10.05
CA LEU A 97 -0.66 3.16 10.28
C LEU A 97 -0.78 2.82 11.77
N ILE A 98 -0.01 3.49 12.63
CA ILE A 98 0.01 3.29 14.09
C ILE A 98 -1.36 3.60 14.72
N LEU A 99 -1.93 4.75 14.36
CA LEU A 99 -3.24 5.19 14.87
C LEU A 99 -4.42 4.47 14.19
N LYS A 100 -4.16 3.64 13.18
CA LYS A 100 -5.18 3.00 12.33
C LYS A 100 -6.14 4.01 11.70
N ALA A 101 -5.63 5.20 11.39
CA ALA A 101 -6.36 6.27 10.74
C ALA A 101 -6.57 5.91 9.27
N THR A 102 -7.80 5.54 8.95
CA THR A 102 -8.19 5.00 7.64
C THR A 102 -8.83 6.06 6.74
N GLN A 103 -9.37 7.14 7.33
CA GLN A 103 -10.06 8.21 6.62
C GLN A 103 -9.27 8.79 5.42
N PRO A 104 -7.95 9.10 5.52
CA PRO A 104 -7.22 9.69 4.40
C PRO A 104 -7.10 8.74 3.20
N ILE A 105 -6.91 7.44 3.47
CA ILE A 105 -6.81 6.41 2.42
C ILE A 105 -8.19 6.12 1.84
N GLU A 106 -9.23 6.05 2.68
CA GLU A 106 -10.62 5.88 2.24
C GLU A 106 -11.04 6.97 1.25
N GLN A 107 -10.75 8.24 1.56
CA GLN A 107 -11.07 9.36 0.68
C GLN A 107 -10.38 9.22 -0.67
N GLN A 108 -9.07 8.97 -0.68
CA GLN A 108 -8.32 8.80 -1.93
C GLN A 108 -8.81 7.60 -2.75
N LEU A 109 -9.10 6.47 -2.11
CA LEU A 109 -9.61 5.26 -2.78
C LEU A 109 -11.03 5.44 -3.33
N ARG A 110 -11.85 6.28 -2.70
CA ARG A 110 -13.20 6.61 -3.20
C ARG A 110 -13.22 7.73 -4.23
N GLN A 111 -12.18 8.56 -4.25
CA GLN A 111 -11.97 9.63 -5.24
C GLN A 111 -11.34 9.12 -6.55
N SER A 112 -11.16 7.81 -6.70
CA SER A 112 -10.86 7.18 -7.99
C SER A 112 -11.93 7.60 -9.00
N PRO A 113 -11.57 8.18 -10.16
CA PRO A 113 -12.57 8.67 -11.10
C PRO A 113 -13.24 7.48 -11.78
N THR A 114 -14.45 7.16 -11.33
CA THR A 114 -15.50 6.70 -12.23
C THR A 114 -16.27 7.95 -12.62
N ASP A 115 -15.70 8.78 -13.51
CA ASP A 115 -16.39 9.75 -14.37
C ASP A 115 -15.32 10.63 -15.04
N GLN A 116 -14.94 10.25 -16.27
CA GLN A 116 -14.82 11.14 -17.43
C GLN A 116 -14.77 10.30 -18.70
#